data_AF-A0A6A5RB69-F1
#
_entry.id   AF-A0A6A5RB69-F1
#
_cell.length_a   1.000
_cell.length_b   1.000
_cell.length_c   1.000
_cell.angle_alpha   90.00
_cell.angle_beta   90.00
_cell.angle_gamma   90.00
#
_symmetry.space_group_name_H-M   'P 1'
#
loop_
_entity.id
_entity.type
_entity.pdbx_description
1 polymer ?
#
loop_
_entity_poly.entity_id
_entity_poly.type
_entity_poly.pdbx_seq_one_letter_code
_entity_poly.pdbx_strand_id
1 'polypeptide(L)'
;MLAARSFAAPARQCLRQARPAFAQPAFRTYASAPSEVAKFKGTKANDGKYTVSFIEGDGIGPEIAQSVKDIYSAANVPIKWETCDVTPRLNPDGKTVIPDESIESINRNYVALKGPLATPIGKGHVSLNLTLRRTFNLFANVRPCRSIEGFKTPYDNVDTVLIRENTEGEYSGIEHVVVDGVVQSIKLITREASERVLRYAFQHARDIGRKKVRAVHKATIMKMSDGLFLSTARELAREYPDIEFDAELLDNTCLKMVTDPLPYNDKVLVMPNLYGDILSDMCAGLIGGLGLTPSGNIGDECSIFEAVHGSAPDIAGKQLANPTALLLSSIMMLRHMGLNTEAANIEQAIFKTIAAGKYITGDLGGKAKTYDWTQSPTLRRTARIVAWSTNVVAGLCAITFIRDNLVRIDVIRGSSMSPTLSPTVHETGVEDWVVIAPVRERPPKIQYQDGRAFVEEQEQKDGEGVRRGDVVTFWKPHRPEEISIKRVVGLPGDVVYPKRGYALDSETVRLRRAHTLDGLPEADEDAVGGSLEELALGRVVVPFGHVWVEGDNWRNSFDSRDFGPIAKGLIEGRAVKIWRGWFDWRDVEDEREKRGRSRVMKGRGEVPKVFLE
;
A
#
# COMPACT_ATOMS: atom_id res chain seq x y z
N MET A 1 54.53 16.41 -71.53
CA MET A 1 55.33 15.22 -71.90
C MET A 1 55.55 14.43 -70.60
N LEU A 2 54.81 13.34 -70.36
CA LEU A 2 55.10 11.97 -70.81
C LEU A 2 56.43 11.40 -70.26
N ALA A 3 56.32 10.60 -69.20
CA ALA A 3 57.27 9.55 -68.86
C ALA A 3 56.54 8.47 -68.02
N ALA A 4 55.88 7.53 -68.70
CA ALA A 4 55.34 6.34 -68.07
C ALA A 4 56.39 5.22 -68.07
N ARG A 5 56.44 4.41 -67.01
CA ARG A 5 56.98 3.04 -67.05
C ARG A 5 56.02 2.10 -66.34
N SER A 6 55.63 1.06 -67.05
CA SER A 6 54.75 -0.02 -66.64
C SER A 6 55.41 -1.38 -66.97
N PHE A 7 54.67 -2.47 -66.76
CA PHE A 7 55.01 -3.91 -66.86
C PHE A 7 55.36 -4.56 -65.49
N ALA A 8 54.81 -5.72 -65.11
CA ALA A 8 54.00 -6.70 -65.86
C ALA A 8 52.82 -7.30 -65.04
N ALA A 9 51.91 -7.99 -65.75
CA ALA A 9 50.73 -8.71 -65.25
C ALA A 9 51.08 -10.21 -64.95
N PRO A 10 50.17 -11.18 -64.64
CA PRO A 10 48.74 -11.25 -64.98
C PRO A 10 47.77 -11.71 -63.86
N ALA A 11 46.47 -11.56 -64.13
CA ALA A 11 45.40 -12.15 -63.33
C ALA A 11 45.15 -13.64 -63.69
N ARG A 12 44.81 -14.45 -62.68
CA ARG A 12 43.99 -15.65 -62.85
C ARG A 12 42.89 -15.68 -61.80
N GLN A 13 41.67 -15.83 -62.29
CA GLN A 13 40.43 -15.76 -61.54
C GLN A 13 39.99 -17.18 -61.16
N CYS A 14 39.71 -17.44 -59.88
CA CYS A 14 39.06 -18.66 -59.44
C CYS A 14 37.85 -18.32 -58.58
N LEU A 15 36.66 -18.70 -59.06
CA LEU A 15 35.39 -18.52 -58.38
C LEU A 15 35.28 -19.45 -57.16
N ARG A 16 34.90 -18.89 -56.01
CA ARG A 16 34.06 -19.61 -55.04
C ARG A 16 33.04 -18.66 -54.42
N GLN A 17 31.77 -18.97 -54.66
CA GLN A 17 30.65 -18.25 -54.06
C GLN A 17 30.68 -18.47 -52.53
N ALA A 18 30.73 -17.38 -51.76
CA ALA A 18 30.28 -17.37 -50.38
C ALA A 18 28.91 -16.66 -50.34
N ARG A 19 27.94 -17.24 -49.64
CA ARG A 19 26.57 -16.72 -49.54
C ARG A 19 26.57 -15.33 -48.92
N PRO A 20 25.63 -14.42 -49.29
CA PRO A 20 25.39 -13.24 -48.47
C PRO A 20 24.92 -13.71 -47.10
N ALA A 21 25.64 -13.35 -46.04
CA ALA A 21 25.12 -13.47 -44.70
C ALA A 21 23.91 -12.54 -44.59
N PHE A 22 22.74 -13.10 -44.28
CA PHE A 22 21.60 -12.31 -43.86
C PHE A 22 21.99 -11.59 -42.56
N ALA A 23 22.42 -10.34 -42.68
CA ALA A 23 22.50 -9.45 -41.56
C ALA A 23 21.07 -9.22 -41.07
N GLN A 24 20.65 -9.99 -40.05
CA GLN A 24 19.45 -9.65 -39.31
C GLN A 24 19.61 -8.21 -38.82
N PRO A 25 18.64 -7.31 -39.04
CA PRO A 25 18.67 -6.01 -38.40
C PRO A 25 18.52 -6.27 -36.91
N ALA A 26 19.63 -6.19 -36.19
CA ALA A 26 19.62 -6.14 -34.75
C ALA A 26 18.89 -4.85 -34.35
N PHE A 27 17.58 -4.95 -34.16
CA PHE A 27 16.82 -3.96 -33.42
C PHE A 27 17.49 -3.84 -32.06
N ARG A 28 18.34 -2.83 -31.89
CA ARG A 28 18.71 -2.34 -30.57
C ARG A 28 17.43 -1.81 -29.95
N THR A 29 16.78 -2.66 -29.17
CA THR A 29 15.79 -2.26 -28.19
C THR A 29 16.50 -1.38 -27.16
N TYR A 30 16.53 -0.08 -27.44
CA TYR A 30 16.85 0.97 -26.47
C TYR A 30 15.70 1.07 -25.47
N ALA A 31 15.62 0.04 -24.63
CA ALA A 31 14.66 -0.12 -23.54
C ALA A 31 15.35 -0.76 -22.32
N SER A 32 16.62 -0.42 -22.07
CA SER A 32 17.07 -0.31 -20.69
C SER A 32 16.42 0.95 -20.12
N ALA A 33 15.57 0.80 -19.10
CA ALA A 33 15.24 1.95 -18.25
C ALA A 33 16.57 2.57 -17.76
N PRO A 34 16.69 3.91 -17.69
CA PRO A 34 17.92 4.53 -17.20
C PRO A 34 18.20 4.00 -15.80
N SER A 35 19.44 3.55 -15.55
CA SER A 35 19.82 2.95 -14.27
C SER A 35 19.55 3.94 -13.14
N GLU A 36 18.63 3.59 -12.26
CA GLU A 36 18.24 4.41 -11.12
C GLU A 36 19.43 4.48 -10.14
N VAL A 37 19.81 5.69 -9.75
CA VAL A 37 20.95 5.94 -8.86
C VAL A 37 20.47 6.28 -7.45
N ALA A 38 21.32 6.04 -6.45
CA ALA A 38 21.06 6.40 -5.06
C ALA A 38 19.67 6.00 -4.49
N LYS A 39 19.28 4.73 -4.69
CA LYS A 39 18.11 4.13 -4.01
C LYS A 39 18.48 3.60 -2.63
N PHE A 40 17.57 3.76 -1.68
CA PHE A 40 17.68 3.13 -0.35
C PHE A 40 17.65 1.60 -0.46
N LYS A 41 18.67 0.93 0.10
CA LYS A 41 18.85 -0.54 0.02
C LYS A 41 18.47 -1.28 1.31
N GLY A 42 18.17 -0.56 2.39
CA GLY A 42 17.93 -1.15 3.70
C GLY A 42 16.61 -1.92 3.81
N THR A 43 16.62 -2.96 4.63
CA THR A 43 15.45 -3.81 4.93
C THR A 43 15.00 -3.65 6.39
N LYS A 44 13.76 -4.03 6.68
CA LYS A 44 13.24 -4.07 8.06
C LYS A 44 13.88 -5.23 8.82
N ALA A 45 14.21 -5.00 10.09
CA ALA A 45 14.59 -6.04 11.03
C ALA A 45 13.36 -6.87 11.48
N ASN A 46 13.61 -7.94 12.24
CA ASN A 46 12.59 -8.87 12.72
C ASN A 46 11.50 -8.21 13.61
N ASP A 47 11.75 -7.02 14.14
CA ASP A 47 10.79 -6.20 14.91
C ASP A 47 9.90 -5.30 14.03
N GLY A 48 10.04 -5.39 12.70
CA GLY A 48 9.29 -4.60 11.72
C GLY A 48 9.80 -3.17 11.52
N LYS A 49 10.94 -2.80 12.11
CA LYS A 49 11.53 -1.45 12.03
C LYS A 49 12.78 -1.42 11.14
N TYR A 50 13.07 -0.26 10.57
CA TYR A 50 14.37 0.03 9.97
C TYR A 50 15.32 0.58 11.03
N THR A 51 16.57 0.12 11.04
CA THR A 51 17.62 0.75 11.84
C THR A 51 18.16 1.97 11.08
N VAL A 52 18.32 3.10 11.79
CA VAL A 52 18.87 4.34 11.23
C VAL A 52 19.97 4.87 12.15
N SER A 53 21.14 5.13 11.58
CA SER A 53 22.26 5.76 12.28
C SER A 53 21.92 7.21 12.62
N PHE A 54 22.08 7.63 13.87
CA PHE A 54 21.75 8.98 14.32
C PHE A 54 22.99 9.65 14.93
N ILE A 55 23.55 10.61 14.22
CA ILE A 55 24.56 11.53 14.73
C ILE A 55 23.85 12.70 15.38
N GLU A 56 23.85 12.80 16.72
CA GLU A 56 23.17 13.90 17.43
C GLU A 56 23.87 15.25 17.21
N GLY A 57 25.20 15.22 17.11
CA GLY A 57 26.03 16.39 16.83
C GLY A 57 26.26 17.31 18.03
N ASP A 58 26.67 18.55 17.74
CA ASP A 58 27.22 19.50 18.70
C ASP A 58 26.28 20.66 19.01
N GLY A 59 26.47 21.31 20.16
CA GLY A 59 25.77 22.53 20.54
C GLY A 59 24.27 22.31 20.73
N ILE A 60 23.45 22.86 19.83
CA ILE A 60 22.00 22.59 19.82
C ILE A 60 21.63 21.19 19.33
N GLY A 61 22.56 20.46 18.71
CA GLY A 61 22.33 19.14 18.10
C GLY A 61 21.56 18.16 18.98
N PRO A 62 22.00 17.88 20.23
CA PRO A 62 21.31 16.95 21.13
C PRO A 62 19.86 17.35 21.47
N GLU A 63 19.57 18.64 21.66
CA GLU A 63 18.20 19.07 22.01
C GLU A 63 17.22 18.99 20.83
N ILE A 64 17.67 19.29 19.60
CA ILE A 64 16.85 19.09 18.40
C ILE A 64 16.77 17.61 17.99
N ALA A 65 17.82 16.82 18.24
CA ALA A 65 17.82 15.37 17.99
C ALA A 65 16.82 14.65 18.90
N GLN A 66 16.76 15.01 20.19
CA GLN A 66 15.76 14.47 21.11
C GLN A 66 14.33 14.86 20.70
N SER A 67 14.12 16.10 20.21
CA SER A 67 12.83 16.52 19.66
C SER A 67 12.35 15.60 18.53
N VAL A 68 13.24 15.25 17.58
CA VAL A 68 12.94 14.29 16.50
C VAL A 68 12.61 12.91 17.07
N LYS A 69 13.38 12.40 18.03
CA LYS A 69 13.14 11.09 18.69
C LYS A 69 11.75 11.03 19.35
N ASP A 70 11.39 12.07 20.09
CA ASP A 70 10.09 12.18 20.76
C ASP A 70 8.92 12.19 19.78
N ILE A 71 9.04 12.94 18.67
CA ILE A 71 8.01 13.03 17.63
C ILE A 71 7.87 11.71 16.86
N TYR A 72 8.98 11.03 16.55
CA TYR A 72 8.96 9.72 15.88
C TYR A 72 8.35 8.64 16.76
N SER A 73 8.65 8.67 18.06
CA SER A 73 8.03 7.79 19.06
C SER A 73 6.53 8.04 19.16
N ALA A 74 6.11 9.32 19.26
CA ALA A 74 4.69 9.68 19.32
C ALA A 74 3.93 9.28 18.04
N ALA A 75 4.52 9.48 16.85
CA ALA A 75 3.93 9.09 15.57
C ALA A 75 4.03 7.58 15.25
N ASN A 76 4.63 6.77 16.14
CA ASN A 76 4.87 5.34 15.97
C ASN A 76 5.53 4.98 14.63
N VAL A 77 6.52 5.78 14.22
CA VAL A 77 7.27 5.57 12.97
C VAL A 77 8.08 4.26 13.07
N PRO A 78 8.14 3.40 12.02
CA PRO A 78 8.83 2.11 12.06
C PRO A 78 10.37 2.27 11.96
N ILE A 79 10.95 3.03 12.88
CA ILE A 79 12.37 3.40 12.93
C ILE A 79 12.94 3.02 14.30
N LYS A 80 14.16 2.49 14.29
CA LYS A 80 14.98 2.24 15.46
C LYS A 80 16.27 3.06 15.31
N TRP A 81 16.52 3.95 16.26
CA TRP A 81 17.72 4.78 16.25
C TRP A 81 18.93 4.01 16.77
N GLU A 82 20.04 4.11 16.05
CA GLU A 82 21.36 3.66 16.46
C GLU A 82 22.24 4.91 16.60
N THR A 83 22.50 5.39 17.82
CA THR A 83 23.29 6.62 18.01
C THR A 83 24.76 6.38 17.62
N CYS A 84 25.32 7.30 16.82
CA CYS A 84 26.70 7.24 16.33
C CYS A 84 27.49 8.47 16.80
N ASP A 85 28.73 8.26 17.24
CA ASP A 85 29.68 9.32 17.54
C ASP A 85 30.67 9.49 16.36
N VAL A 86 30.68 10.68 15.76
CA VAL A 86 31.61 11.03 14.67
C VAL A 86 32.75 11.94 15.13
N THR A 87 32.91 12.12 16.44
CA THR A 87 34.01 12.90 17.03
C THR A 87 35.34 12.42 16.44
N PRO A 88 36.13 13.30 15.80
CA PRO A 88 37.27 12.85 15.03
C PRO A 88 38.37 12.24 15.90
N ARG A 89 38.87 11.06 15.51
CA ARG A 89 40.01 10.39 16.16
C ARG A 89 41.26 10.53 15.28
N LEU A 90 42.44 10.52 15.90
CA LEU A 90 43.71 10.42 15.17
C LEU A 90 43.99 8.94 14.87
N ASN A 91 44.25 8.63 13.59
CA ASN A 91 44.75 7.32 13.19
C ASN A 91 46.26 7.20 13.51
N PRO A 92 46.86 5.99 13.39
CA PRO A 92 48.29 5.80 13.64
C PRO A 92 49.23 6.65 12.76
N ASP A 93 48.76 7.10 11.58
CA ASP A 93 49.51 7.98 10.67
C ASP A 93 49.37 9.49 11.02
N GLY A 94 48.72 9.82 12.14
CA GLY A 94 48.46 11.20 12.56
C GLY A 94 47.37 11.93 11.75
N LYS A 95 46.64 11.21 10.90
CA LYS A 95 45.49 11.75 10.14
C LYS A 95 44.21 11.63 10.94
N THR A 96 43.35 12.63 10.79
CA THR A 96 42.04 12.65 11.42
C THR A 96 41.04 11.82 10.64
N VAL A 97 40.37 10.88 11.32
CA VAL A 97 39.37 9.98 10.75
C VAL A 97 38.09 9.98 11.60
N ILE A 98 36.98 9.59 10.97
CA ILE A 98 35.73 9.27 11.67
C ILE A 98 35.94 7.90 12.37
N PRO A 99 35.41 7.67 13.58
CA PRO A 99 35.48 6.37 14.24
C PRO A 99 34.91 5.24 13.38
N ASP A 100 35.62 4.12 13.28
CA ASP A 100 35.24 2.97 12.44
C ASP A 100 33.86 2.42 12.83
N GLU A 101 33.51 2.45 14.11
CA GLU A 101 32.21 2.01 14.64
C GLU A 101 31.04 2.78 13.98
N SER A 102 31.24 4.08 13.72
CA SER A 102 30.26 4.95 13.06
C SER A 102 30.25 4.76 11.54
N ILE A 103 31.39 4.42 10.94
CA ILE A 103 31.48 4.06 9.51
C ILE A 103 30.72 2.75 9.24
N GLU A 104 30.97 1.72 10.06
CA GLU A 104 30.28 0.43 9.99
C GLU A 104 28.77 0.58 10.19
N SER A 105 28.35 1.41 11.16
CA SER A 105 26.93 1.69 11.42
C SER A 105 26.22 2.26 10.18
N ILE A 106 26.78 3.32 9.59
CA ILE A 106 26.16 4.02 8.45
C ILE A 106 26.17 3.13 7.19
N ASN A 107 27.26 2.39 6.95
CA ASN A 107 27.34 1.43 5.83
C ASN A 107 26.34 0.27 5.98
N ARG A 108 26.12 -0.23 7.21
CA ARG A 108 25.15 -1.32 7.47
C ARG A 108 23.71 -0.86 7.35
N ASN A 109 23.42 0.36 7.79
CA ASN A 109 22.05 0.90 7.84
C ASN A 109 21.65 1.60 6.52
N TYR A 110 22.61 1.93 5.65
CA TYR A 110 22.46 2.68 4.39
C TYR A 110 21.87 4.10 4.52
N VAL A 111 21.52 4.54 5.72
CA VAL A 111 20.92 5.85 5.96
C VAL A 111 21.30 6.39 7.33
N ALA A 112 21.55 7.70 7.38
CA ALA A 112 21.78 8.41 8.64
C ALA A 112 20.99 9.72 8.72
N LEU A 113 20.59 10.07 9.94
CA LEU A 113 20.14 11.40 10.31
C LEU A 113 21.22 12.09 11.14
N LYS A 114 21.46 13.38 10.88
CA LYS A 114 22.62 14.09 11.40
C LYS A 114 22.27 15.50 11.87
N GLY A 115 22.60 15.79 13.12
CA GLY A 115 22.60 17.14 13.68
C GLY A 115 23.80 17.99 13.19
N PRO A 116 23.81 19.29 13.56
CA PRO A 116 24.91 20.18 13.24
C PRO A 116 26.21 19.70 13.90
N LEU A 117 27.34 19.87 13.20
CA LEU A 117 28.67 19.56 13.73
C LEU A 117 29.52 20.84 13.80
N ALA A 118 30.23 21.03 14.89
CA ALA A 118 31.18 22.12 15.05
C ALA A 118 32.41 21.88 14.17
N THR A 119 32.86 22.90 13.45
CA THR A 119 34.15 22.89 12.72
C THR A 119 35.01 24.04 13.25
N PRO A 120 36.24 23.78 13.73
CA PRO A 120 37.14 24.84 14.20
C PRO A 120 37.61 25.71 13.02
N ILE A 121 37.60 27.03 13.21
CA ILE A 121 37.92 28.01 12.15
C ILE A 121 39.43 28.29 12.14
N GLY A 122 40.06 28.22 10.96
CA GLY A 122 41.42 28.70 10.70
C GLY A 122 42.58 27.87 11.24
N LYS A 123 42.35 26.96 12.20
CA LYS A 123 43.32 25.95 12.67
C LYS A 123 42.58 24.69 13.11
N GLY A 124 43.06 23.51 12.70
CA GLY A 124 42.50 22.23 13.13
C GLY A 124 42.39 21.21 12.00
N HIS A 125 41.52 20.24 12.19
CA HIS A 125 41.26 19.17 11.23
C HIS A 125 40.40 19.62 10.04
N VAL A 126 40.44 18.88 8.93
CA VAL A 126 39.57 19.08 7.77
C VAL A 126 38.10 19.03 8.21
N SER A 127 37.24 19.86 7.61
CA SER A 127 35.81 19.93 7.98
C SER A 127 35.16 18.56 8.01
N LEU A 128 34.56 18.20 9.15
CA LEU A 128 33.99 16.89 9.39
C LEU A 128 32.83 16.56 8.43
N ASN A 129 32.09 17.58 7.98
CA ASN A 129 31.06 17.44 6.94
C ASN A 129 31.67 17.04 5.58
N LEU A 130 32.84 17.60 5.22
CA LEU A 130 33.57 17.21 4.01
C LEU A 130 34.13 15.79 4.12
N THR A 131 34.65 15.42 5.29
CA THR A 131 35.12 14.05 5.57
C THR A 131 33.98 13.04 5.40
N LEU A 132 32.82 13.27 6.02
CA LEU A 132 31.63 12.43 5.86
C LEU A 132 31.22 12.27 4.39
N ARG A 133 31.13 13.37 3.63
CA ARG A 133 30.76 13.34 2.21
C ARG A 133 31.75 12.55 1.35
N ARG A 134 33.05 12.64 1.64
CA ARG A 134 34.10 11.88 0.94
C ARG A 134 34.10 10.39 1.34
N THR A 135 34.03 10.07 2.63
CA THR A 135 33.98 8.68 3.13
C THR A 135 32.80 7.89 2.56
N PHE A 136 31.65 8.54 2.39
CA PHE A 136 30.41 7.92 1.94
C PHE A 136 30.02 8.21 0.47
N ASN A 137 30.90 8.88 -0.30
CA ASN A 137 30.65 9.27 -1.71
C ASN A 137 29.28 9.95 -1.94
N LEU A 138 28.93 10.91 -1.06
CA LEU A 138 27.62 11.58 -1.06
C LEU A 138 27.57 12.69 -2.12
N PHE A 139 27.38 12.30 -3.38
CA PHE A 139 27.62 13.14 -4.54
C PHE A 139 26.59 14.24 -4.82
N ALA A 140 25.36 14.09 -4.34
CA ALA A 140 24.31 15.10 -4.55
C ALA A 140 23.83 15.67 -3.21
N ASN A 141 23.77 16.99 -3.08
CA ASN A 141 23.15 17.66 -1.94
C ASN A 141 21.81 18.29 -2.37
N VAL A 142 20.70 17.74 -1.86
CA VAL A 142 19.33 18.16 -2.16
C VAL A 142 18.88 19.15 -1.10
N ARG A 143 18.44 20.34 -1.53
CA ARG A 143 17.97 21.43 -0.67
C ARG A 143 16.63 21.98 -1.19
N PRO A 144 15.49 21.51 -0.68
CA PRO A 144 14.20 22.13 -0.92
C PRO A 144 14.05 23.39 -0.05
N CYS A 145 13.45 24.45 -0.60
CA CYS A 145 13.09 25.66 0.13
C CYS A 145 11.65 26.03 -0.23
N ARG A 146 10.75 25.92 0.75
CA ARG A 146 9.31 26.17 0.60
C ARG A 146 8.82 27.18 1.63
N SER A 147 8.04 28.18 1.21
CA SER A 147 7.37 29.13 2.12
C SER A 147 6.45 28.36 3.08
N ILE A 148 6.52 28.70 4.37
CA ILE A 148 5.70 28.07 5.40
C ILE A 148 4.43 28.87 5.62
N GLU A 149 3.27 28.22 5.52
CA GLU A 149 1.97 28.83 5.77
C GLU A 149 1.90 29.39 7.20
N GLY A 150 1.44 30.65 7.32
CA GLY A 150 1.36 31.38 8.59
C GLY A 150 2.68 31.97 9.12
N PHE A 151 3.83 31.72 8.49
CA PHE A 151 5.06 32.47 8.76
C PHE A 151 5.35 33.47 7.63
N LYS A 152 5.14 34.76 7.89
CA LYS A 152 5.27 35.80 6.85
C LYS A 152 6.73 36.22 6.66
N THR A 153 7.22 36.06 5.43
CA THR A 153 8.48 36.67 4.96
C THR A 153 8.18 37.72 3.89
N PRO A 154 9.19 38.42 3.33
CA PRO A 154 9.00 39.29 2.17
C PRO A 154 8.55 38.57 0.88
N TYR A 155 8.62 37.23 0.83
CA TYR A 155 8.27 36.41 -0.33
C TYR A 155 7.13 35.44 -0.01
N ASP A 156 6.21 35.27 -0.95
CA ASP A 156 5.08 34.35 -0.82
C ASP A 156 5.22 33.18 -1.79
N ASN A 157 4.70 32.01 -1.39
CA ASN A 157 4.57 30.81 -2.23
C ASN A 157 5.86 30.31 -2.93
N VAL A 158 7.02 30.50 -2.31
CA VAL A 158 8.29 29.90 -2.77
C VAL A 158 8.19 28.38 -2.65
N ASP A 159 8.61 27.62 -3.66
CA ASP A 159 8.75 26.15 -3.62
C ASP A 159 9.89 25.67 -4.54
N THR A 160 11.12 26.05 -4.25
CA THR A 160 12.29 25.70 -5.06
C THR A 160 12.94 24.40 -4.59
N VAL A 161 13.36 23.53 -5.52
CA VAL A 161 14.20 22.35 -5.21
C VAL A 161 15.53 22.50 -5.93
N LEU A 162 16.62 22.57 -5.15
CA LEU A 162 17.99 22.66 -5.65
C LEU A 162 18.75 21.36 -5.41
N ILE A 163 19.50 20.92 -6.41
CA ILE A 163 20.43 19.79 -6.35
C ILE A 163 21.83 20.28 -6.70
N ARG A 164 22.73 20.15 -5.73
CA ARG A 164 24.13 20.58 -5.78
C ARG A 164 25.04 19.38 -5.99
N GLU A 165 25.98 19.50 -6.92
CA GLU A 165 27.15 18.61 -6.99
C GLU A 165 28.01 18.80 -5.73
N ASN A 166 28.41 17.71 -5.06
CA ASN A 166 28.93 17.75 -3.69
C ASN A 166 30.32 17.08 -3.52
N THR A 167 30.98 16.69 -4.62
CA THR A 167 32.29 16.00 -4.61
C THR A 167 33.44 16.84 -5.16
N GLU A 168 33.19 17.71 -6.15
CA GLU A 168 34.22 18.40 -6.93
C GLU A 168 33.94 19.91 -7.05
N GLY A 169 34.23 20.52 -8.21
CA GLY A 169 34.16 21.96 -8.42
C GLY A 169 35.29 22.72 -7.73
N GLU A 170 34.93 23.86 -7.18
CA GLU A 170 35.80 24.75 -6.41
C GLU A 170 36.14 24.16 -5.01
N TYR A 171 35.43 23.12 -4.58
CA TYR A 171 35.58 22.45 -3.26
C TYR A 171 36.56 21.27 -3.32
N SER A 172 37.32 21.16 -4.41
CA SER A 172 38.44 20.23 -4.56
C SER A 172 39.48 20.42 -3.43
N GLY A 173 39.68 21.66 -2.98
CA GLY A 173 40.70 22.07 -2.02
C GLY A 173 42.10 22.14 -2.64
N ILE A 174 42.21 22.21 -3.96
CA ILE A 174 43.48 22.27 -4.68
C ILE A 174 43.87 23.73 -4.86
N GLU A 175 44.71 24.22 -3.95
CA GLU A 175 45.23 25.59 -3.94
C GLU A 175 46.75 25.59 -3.76
N HIS A 176 47.45 26.51 -4.41
CA HIS A 176 48.89 26.69 -4.23
C HIS A 176 49.34 28.13 -4.53
N VAL A 177 50.48 28.51 -3.95
CA VAL A 177 51.18 29.76 -4.26
C VAL A 177 52.05 29.51 -5.48
N VAL A 178 51.85 30.26 -6.57
CA VAL A 178 52.62 30.13 -7.83
C VAL A 178 53.94 30.88 -7.71
N VAL A 179 53.87 32.12 -7.20
CA VAL A 179 54.97 32.98 -6.78
C VAL A 179 54.50 33.81 -5.60
N ASP A 180 55.39 34.47 -4.87
CA ASP A 180 55.00 35.30 -3.72
C ASP A 180 53.90 36.31 -4.08
N GLY A 181 52.88 36.42 -3.23
CA GLY A 181 51.67 37.21 -3.47
C GLY A 181 50.68 36.67 -4.51
N VAL A 182 50.94 35.53 -5.19
CA VAL A 182 50.07 34.97 -6.24
C VAL A 182 49.58 33.56 -5.87
N VAL A 183 48.28 33.45 -5.56
CA VAL A 183 47.61 32.18 -5.25
C VAL A 183 46.76 31.71 -6.44
N GLN A 184 46.80 30.41 -6.74
CA GLN A 184 45.91 29.76 -7.69
C GLN A 184 45.06 28.68 -7.00
N SER A 185 43.74 28.78 -7.18
CA SER A 185 42.76 27.75 -6.80
C SER A 185 42.27 27.02 -8.06
N ILE A 186 42.24 25.68 -8.05
CA ILE A 186 41.90 24.87 -9.22
C ILE A 186 40.48 24.28 -9.08
N LYS A 187 39.55 24.81 -9.88
CA LYS A 187 38.24 24.20 -10.12
C LYS A 187 38.39 22.95 -10.99
N LEU A 188 37.96 21.80 -10.48
CA LEU A 188 37.85 20.56 -11.26
C LEU A 188 36.38 20.27 -11.57
N ILE A 189 36.09 19.90 -12.82
CA ILE A 189 34.80 19.33 -13.22
C ILE A 189 35.08 18.09 -14.06
N THR A 190 34.50 16.96 -13.69
CA THR A 190 34.62 15.68 -14.39
C THR A 190 33.27 15.27 -15.00
N ARG A 191 33.33 14.53 -16.12
CA ARG A 191 32.13 14.02 -16.77
C ARG A 191 31.37 13.04 -15.87
N GLU A 192 32.07 12.21 -15.12
CA GLU A 192 31.48 11.18 -14.27
C GLU A 192 30.70 11.76 -13.08
N ALA A 193 31.28 12.72 -12.34
CA ALA A 193 30.60 13.41 -11.24
C ALA A 193 29.43 14.27 -11.75
N SER A 194 29.62 14.94 -12.91
CA SER A 194 28.53 15.65 -13.60
C SER A 194 27.39 14.70 -13.97
N GLU A 195 27.67 13.55 -14.57
CA GLU A 195 26.65 12.62 -15.06
C GLU A 195 25.78 12.10 -13.91
N ARG A 196 26.39 11.65 -12.79
CA ARG A 196 25.65 11.10 -11.64
C ARG A 196 24.69 12.13 -11.00
N VAL A 197 25.12 13.38 -10.80
CA VAL A 197 24.26 14.42 -10.18
C VAL A 197 23.15 14.88 -11.12
N LEU A 198 23.43 14.96 -12.42
CA LEU A 198 22.44 15.29 -13.44
C LEU A 198 21.40 14.17 -13.58
N ARG A 199 21.86 12.90 -13.65
CA ARG A 199 21.01 11.71 -13.70
C ARG A 199 20.11 11.62 -12.46
N TYR A 200 20.65 11.86 -11.27
CA TYR A 200 19.86 11.97 -10.04
C TYR A 200 18.83 13.12 -10.11
N ALA A 201 19.18 14.28 -10.66
CA ALA A 201 18.25 15.41 -10.77
C ALA A 201 17.05 15.14 -11.70
N PHE A 202 17.26 14.45 -12.83
CA PHE A 202 16.16 14.00 -13.70
C PHE A 202 15.28 12.95 -13.03
N GLN A 203 15.88 12.00 -12.29
CA GLN A 203 15.12 10.99 -11.51
C GLN A 203 14.30 11.66 -10.41
N HIS A 204 14.92 12.50 -9.59
CA HIS A 204 14.25 13.22 -8.51
C HIS A 204 13.11 14.10 -9.03
N ALA A 205 13.27 14.79 -10.16
CA ALA A 205 12.21 15.57 -10.79
C ALA A 205 10.98 14.70 -11.11
N ARG A 206 11.18 13.52 -11.70
CA ARG A 206 10.12 12.54 -11.98
C ARG A 206 9.45 12.05 -10.69
N ASP A 207 10.24 11.70 -9.67
CA ASP A 207 9.75 11.17 -8.39
C ASP A 207 8.84 12.16 -7.64
N ILE A 208 9.15 13.47 -7.70
CA ILE A 208 8.34 14.54 -7.09
C ILE A 208 7.31 15.16 -8.05
N GLY A 209 7.16 14.62 -9.27
CA GLY A 209 6.20 15.08 -10.27
C GLY A 209 6.51 16.43 -10.93
N ARG A 210 7.74 16.96 -10.79
CA ARG A 210 8.19 18.16 -11.51
C ARG A 210 8.58 17.80 -12.94
N LYS A 211 7.99 18.49 -13.91
CA LYS A 211 8.15 18.17 -15.34
C LYS A 211 9.38 18.80 -16.00
N LYS A 212 10.24 19.45 -15.22
CA LYS A 212 11.34 20.27 -15.76
C LYS A 212 12.59 20.24 -14.89
N VAL A 213 13.76 20.20 -15.54
CA VAL A 213 15.09 20.33 -14.94
C VAL A 213 15.83 21.50 -15.59
N ARG A 214 16.44 22.36 -14.77
CA ARG A 214 17.24 23.50 -15.22
C ARG A 214 18.68 23.38 -14.75
N ALA A 215 19.62 23.32 -15.69
CA ALA A 215 21.05 23.39 -15.38
C ALA A 215 21.52 24.84 -15.19
N VAL A 216 22.03 25.20 -14.02
CA VAL A 216 22.56 26.55 -13.75
C VAL A 216 24.09 26.55 -13.90
N HIS A 217 24.62 27.49 -14.68
CA HIS A 217 26.04 27.50 -15.08
C HIS A 217 26.60 28.91 -15.34
N LYS A 218 27.91 29.01 -15.60
CA LYS A 218 28.60 30.22 -16.09
C LYS A 218 29.56 29.91 -17.25
N ALA A 219 29.18 28.96 -18.11
CA ALA A 219 29.90 28.54 -19.32
C ALA A 219 30.24 29.66 -20.34
N THR A 220 29.69 30.88 -20.22
CA THR A 220 30.14 32.05 -20.99
C THR A 220 31.58 32.45 -20.67
N ILE A 221 31.98 32.30 -19.40
CA ILE A 221 33.34 32.55 -18.90
C ILE A 221 34.09 31.21 -18.76
N MET A 222 33.50 30.25 -18.04
CA MET A 222 34.08 28.93 -17.80
C MET A 222 33.76 27.94 -18.93
N LYS A 223 34.27 28.24 -20.13
CA LYS A 223 33.95 27.52 -21.37
C LYS A 223 34.26 26.01 -21.34
N MET A 224 35.25 25.59 -20.54
CA MET A 224 35.65 24.17 -20.46
C MET A 224 34.96 23.43 -19.31
N SER A 225 35.07 23.92 -18.07
CA SER A 225 34.51 23.27 -16.88
C SER A 225 32.97 23.27 -16.88
N ASP A 226 32.36 24.45 -16.85
CA ASP A 226 30.90 24.59 -16.91
C ASP A 226 30.34 24.21 -18.28
N GLY A 227 31.14 24.34 -19.34
CA GLY A 227 30.81 23.83 -20.67
C GLY A 227 30.65 22.32 -20.71
N LEU A 228 31.52 21.57 -20.03
CA LEU A 228 31.42 20.11 -19.88
C LEU A 228 30.18 19.70 -19.08
N PHE A 229 29.90 20.36 -17.97
CA PHE A 229 28.69 20.11 -17.17
C PHE A 229 27.43 20.31 -18.01
N LEU A 230 27.35 21.44 -18.74
CA LEU A 230 26.23 21.78 -19.62
C LEU A 230 26.10 20.85 -20.83
N SER A 231 27.20 20.38 -21.43
CA SER A 231 27.13 19.43 -22.53
C SER A 231 26.61 18.06 -22.06
N THR A 232 27.11 17.59 -20.92
CA THR A 232 26.65 16.35 -20.27
C THR A 232 25.16 16.41 -19.93
N ALA A 233 24.67 17.55 -19.43
CA ALA A 233 23.25 17.75 -19.14
C ALA A 233 22.36 17.67 -20.39
N ARG A 234 22.80 18.26 -21.52
CA ARG A 234 22.10 18.19 -22.81
C ARG A 234 22.14 16.81 -23.47
N GLU A 235 23.18 16.03 -23.19
CA GLU A 235 23.28 14.64 -23.63
C GLU A 235 22.30 13.76 -22.83
N LEU A 236 22.34 13.84 -21.50
CA LEU A 236 21.44 13.10 -20.59
C LEU A 236 19.96 13.43 -20.78
N ALA A 237 19.60 14.68 -21.08
CA ALA A 237 18.21 15.08 -21.32
C ALA A 237 17.50 14.21 -22.37
N ARG A 238 18.25 13.60 -23.31
CA ARG A 238 17.72 12.70 -24.33
C ARG A 238 17.24 11.35 -23.78
N GLU A 239 17.72 10.95 -22.60
CA GLU A 239 17.29 9.74 -21.88
C GLU A 239 16.01 9.96 -21.06
N TYR A 240 15.60 11.22 -20.88
CA TYR A 240 14.46 11.64 -20.06
C TYR A 240 13.46 12.49 -20.87
N PRO A 241 12.85 11.95 -21.95
CA PRO A 241 11.99 12.71 -22.88
C PRO A 241 10.68 13.22 -22.25
N ASP A 242 10.32 12.73 -21.07
CA ASP A 242 9.20 13.16 -20.23
C ASP A 242 9.52 14.40 -19.36
N ILE A 243 10.79 14.80 -19.25
CA ILE A 243 11.26 15.94 -18.46
C ILE A 243 11.82 17.01 -19.40
N GLU A 244 11.23 18.21 -19.39
CA GLU A 244 11.76 19.35 -20.11
C GLU A 244 13.13 19.76 -19.55
N PHE A 245 14.11 19.97 -20.43
CA PHE A 245 15.43 20.45 -20.03
C PHE A 245 15.67 21.87 -20.55
N ASP A 246 16.07 22.78 -19.66
CA ASP A 246 16.69 24.05 -20.05
C ASP A 246 17.93 24.39 -19.21
N ALA A 247 18.56 25.52 -19.54
CA ALA A 247 19.78 25.97 -18.89
C ALA A 247 19.78 27.49 -18.72
N GLU A 248 20.39 27.97 -17.64
CA GLU A 248 20.40 29.38 -17.28
C GLU A 248 21.75 29.81 -16.69
N LEU A 249 22.10 31.08 -16.90
CA LEU A 249 23.31 31.66 -16.32
C LEU A 249 23.08 32.00 -14.84
N LEU A 250 24.06 31.68 -13.99
CA LEU A 250 24.00 31.90 -12.53
C LEU A 250 23.51 33.29 -12.12
N ASP A 251 24.01 34.34 -12.77
CA ASP A 251 23.60 35.73 -12.53
C ASP A 251 22.14 36.00 -12.88
N ASN A 252 21.66 35.44 -14.00
CA ASN A 252 20.25 35.51 -14.36
C ASN A 252 19.38 34.73 -13.37
N THR A 253 19.85 33.57 -12.89
CA THR A 253 19.15 32.79 -11.87
C THR A 253 19.04 33.59 -10.57
N CYS A 254 20.15 34.14 -10.05
CA CYS A 254 20.13 34.98 -8.85
C CYS A 254 19.20 36.19 -9.01
N LEU A 255 19.34 36.95 -10.10
CA LEU A 255 18.54 38.15 -10.36
C LEU A 255 17.04 37.83 -10.40
N LYS A 256 16.65 36.82 -11.18
CA LYS A 256 15.24 36.42 -11.30
C LYS A 256 14.70 35.88 -9.98
N MET A 257 15.43 34.98 -9.32
CA MET A 257 14.95 34.32 -8.10
C MET A 257 14.73 35.29 -6.93
N VAL A 258 15.53 36.35 -6.83
CA VAL A 258 15.34 37.44 -5.85
C VAL A 258 14.26 38.43 -6.28
N THR A 259 13.97 38.55 -7.59
CA THR A 259 12.89 39.42 -8.09
C THR A 259 11.52 38.75 -8.00
N ASP A 260 11.43 37.49 -8.44
CA ASP A 260 10.26 36.62 -8.43
C ASP A 260 10.74 35.14 -8.41
N PRO A 261 10.57 34.41 -7.30
CA PRO A 261 10.94 33.00 -7.20
C PRO A 261 9.89 32.04 -7.80
N LEU A 262 8.65 32.49 -8.05
CA LEU A 262 7.56 31.61 -8.50
C LEU A 262 7.85 30.85 -9.82
N PRO A 263 8.56 31.43 -10.81
CA PRO A 263 8.98 30.72 -12.02
C PRO A 263 9.99 29.58 -11.81
N TYR A 264 10.33 29.24 -10.57
CA TYR A 264 11.17 28.08 -10.23
C TYR A 264 10.41 26.96 -9.51
N ASN A 265 9.13 27.15 -9.18
CA ASN A 265 8.34 26.17 -8.45
C ASN A 265 8.06 24.87 -9.23
N ASP A 266 7.99 24.95 -10.56
CA ASP A 266 7.68 23.84 -11.46
C ASP A 266 8.91 23.00 -11.90
N LYS A 267 10.12 23.39 -11.49
CA LYS A 267 11.39 22.71 -11.88
C LYS A 267 12.29 22.32 -10.72
N VAL A 268 13.19 21.38 -11.01
CA VAL A 268 14.38 21.09 -10.21
C VAL A 268 15.56 21.86 -10.79
N LEU A 269 16.31 22.56 -9.94
CA LEU A 269 17.56 23.22 -10.30
C LEU A 269 18.73 22.28 -10.06
N VAL A 270 19.67 22.17 -11.00
CA VAL A 270 20.87 21.34 -10.85
C VAL A 270 22.13 22.11 -11.25
N MET A 271 23.20 22.03 -10.45
CA MET A 271 24.38 22.89 -10.65
C MET A 271 25.68 22.38 -9.98
N PRO A 272 26.86 22.86 -10.47
CA PRO A 272 28.15 22.68 -9.80
C PRO A 272 28.22 23.19 -8.35
N ASN A 273 29.21 22.70 -7.62
CA ASN A 273 29.31 22.75 -6.17
C ASN A 273 29.17 24.16 -5.55
N LEU A 274 30.00 25.13 -5.96
CA LEU A 274 29.98 26.48 -5.39
C LEU A 274 28.64 27.20 -5.63
N TYR A 275 28.03 27.00 -6.80
CA TYR A 275 26.77 27.67 -7.14
C TYR A 275 25.63 27.09 -6.30
N GLY A 276 25.67 25.78 -6.06
CA GLY A 276 24.74 25.09 -5.20
C GLY A 276 24.78 25.59 -3.76
N ASP A 277 25.97 25.88 -3.22
CA ASP A 277 26.10 26.48 -1.88
C ASP A 277 25.42 27.85 -1.83
N ILE A 278 25.87 28.77 -2.70
CA ILE A 278 25.42 30.17 -2.72
C ILE A 278 23.92 30.27 -2.98
N LEU A 279 23.39 29.60 -4.01
CA LEU A 279 21.99 29.72 -4.40
C LEU A 279 21.06 29.07 -3.36
N SER A 280 21.45 28.00 -2.69
CA SER A 280 20.55 27.36 -1.71
C SER A 280 20.50 28.11 -0.38
N ASP A 281 21.60 28.69 0.08
CA ASP A 281 21.60 29.61 1.23
C ASP A 281 20.82 30.90 0.89
N MET A 282 20.87 31.36 -0.37
CA MET A 282 20.01 32.45 -0.85
C MET A 282 18.52 32.04 -0.84
N CYS A 283 18.17 30.84 -1.32
CA CYS A 283 16.80 30.30 -1.24
C CYS A 283 16.29 30.21 0.21
N ALA A 284 17.15 29.82 1.15
CA ALA A 284 16.85 29.80 2.57
C ALA A 284 16.39 31.18 3.07
N GLY A 285 17.11 32.23 2.67
CA GLY A 285 16.78 33.62 2.98
C GLY A 285 15.38 34.05 2.50
N LEU A 286 14.89 33.52 1.38
CA LEU A 286 13.54 33.83 0.88
C LEU A 286 12.43 33.31 1.81
N ILE A 287 12.66 32.17 2.47
CA ILE A 287 11.64 31.46 3.26
C ILE A 287 11.77 31.63 4.79
N GLY A 288 12.73 32.42 5.26
CA GLY A 288 12.91 32.73 6.68
C GLY A 288 14.29 32.42 7.28
N GLY A 289 15.19 31.85 6.49
CA GLY A 289 16.57 31.54 6.88
C GLY A 289 16.82 30.06 7.22
N LEU A 290 18.06 29.78 7.62
CA LEU A 290 18.60 28.41 7.74
C LEU A 290 17.94 27.54 8.82
N GLY A 291 17.20 28.13 9.77
CA GLY A 291 16.45 27.41 10.81
C GLY A 291 15.27 26.59 10.28
N LEU A 292 14.88 26.82 9.02
CA LEU A 292 13.77 26.14 8.34
C LEU A 292 14.22 25.23 7.19
N THR A 293 15.51 25.22 6.82
CA THR A 293 15.98 24.55 5.61
C THR A 293 16.56 23.16 5.89
N PRO A 294 15.93 22.10 5.39
CA PRO A 294 16.49 20.76 5.45
C PRO A 294 17.50 20.51 4.34
N SER A 295 18.30 19.45 4.47
CA SER A 295 19.08 18.92 3.35
C SER A 295 19.26 17.41 3.39
N GLY A 296 19.45 16.82 2.21
CA GLY A 296 19.84 15.41 2.04
C GLY A 296 21.13 15.33 1.24
N ASN A 297 22.18 14.73 1.82
CA ASN A 297 23.39 14.33 1.11
C ASN A 297 23.21 12.89 0.63
N ILE A 298 23.18 12.70 -0.68
CA ILE A 298 22.74 11.49 -1.34
C ILE A 298 23.94 10.82 -2.03
N GLY A 299 24.11 9.52 -1.80
CA GLY A 299 25.13 8.67 -2.43
C GLY A 299 24.56 7.34 -2.90
N ASP A 300 25.34 6.58 -3.69
CA ASP A 300 24.88 5.33 -4.33
C ASP A 300 24.68 4.15 -3.36
N GLU A 301 25.43 4.15 -2.26
CA GLU A 301 25.32 3.14 -1.21
C GLU A 301 24.52 3.67 -0.02
N CYS A 302 24.84 4.87 0.48
CA CYS A 302 24.17 5.44 1.64
C CYS A 302 23.84 6.94 1.47
N SER A 303 22.91 7.43 2.28
CA SER A 303 22.46 8.83 2.29
C SER A 303 22.41 9.40 3.71
N ILE A 304 22.86 10.64 3.89
CA ILE A 304 22.91 11.36 5.18
C ILE A 304 22.06 12.63 5.11
N PHE A 305 21.02 12.69 5.93
CA PHE A 305 20.11 13.84 6.02
C PHE A 305 20.53 14.75 7.17
N GLU A 306 20.65 16.05 6.91
CA GLU A 306 21.15 17.03 7.89
C GLU A 306 20.44 18.39 7.76
N ALA A 307 20.24 19.07 8.88
CA ALA A 307 19.88 20.48 8.88
C ALA A 307 21.05 21.33 8.35
N VAL A 308 20.75 22.41 7.60
CA VAL A 308 21.80 23.26 7.00
C VAL A 308 22.48 24.18 8.03
N HIS A 309 21.78 24.55 9.11
CA HIS A 309 22.30 25.47 10.12
C HIS A 309 23.47 24.89 10.94
N GLY A 310 24.30 25.77 11.52
CA GLY A 310 25.39 25.39 12.41
C GLY A 310 24.95 24.92 13.80
N SER A 311 25.93 24.72 14.70
CA SER A 311 25.73 24.19 16.05
C SER A 311 25.23 25.21 17.08
N ALA A 312 25.14 26.50 16.72
CA ALA A 312 24.59 27.59 17.54
C ALA A 312 24.98 27.52 19.04
N PRO A 313 26.30 27.54 19.37
CA PRO A 313 26.81 27.29 20.72
C PRO A 313 26.37 28.37 21.74
N ASP A 314 25.95 29.53 21.26
CA ASP A 314 25.42 30.64 22.05
C ASP A 314 24.03 30.36 22.63
N ILE A 315 23.24 29.46 22.04
CA ILE A 315 21.91 29.04 22.54
C ILE A 315 21.85 27.58 23.00
N ALA A 316 22.91 26.79 22.81
CA ALA A 316 23.01 25.39 23.21
C ALA A 316 22.59 25.17 24.68
N GLY A 317 21.74 24.18 24.91
CA GLY A 317 21.23 23.81 26.24
C GLY A 317 20.24 24.80 26.86
N LYS A 318 19.91 25.91 26.19
CA LYS A 318 18.91 26.88 26.67
C LYS A 318 17.48 26.50 26.29
N GLN A 319 17.28 25.44 25.49
CA GLN A 319 15.98 25.04 24.93
C GLN A 319 15.36 26.15 24.07
N LEU A 320 16.19 26.87 23.32
CA LEU A 320 15.76 27.94 22.41
C LEU A 320 15.88 27.55 20.92
N ALA A 321 16.53 26.41 20.63
CA ALA A 321 16.72 25.94 19.27
C ALA A 321 15.39 25.55 18.59
N ASN A 322 15.28 25.88 17.30
CA ASN A 322 14.19 25.43 16.45
C ASN A 322 14.54 24.05 15.82
N PRO A 323 13.81 22.97 16.15
CA PRO A 323 14.06 21.65 15.59
C PRO A 323 13.51 21.46 14.16
N THR A 324 12.84 22.46 13.58
CA THR A 324 12.12 22.35 12.30
C THR A 324 13.03 21.88 11.16
N ALA A 325 14.21 22.46 10.96
CA ALA A 325 15.12 22.06 9.87
C ALA A 325 15.55 20.58 9.97
N LEU A 326 15.86 20.07 11.17
CA LEU A 326 16.26 18.66 11.34
C LEU A 326 15.07 17.72 11.14
N LEU A 327 13.87 18.09 11.61
CA LEU A 327 12.66 17.28 11.42
C LEU A 327 12.18 17.28 9.95
N LEU A 328 12.35 18.39 9.21
CA LEU A 328 12.13 18.42 7.76
C LEU A 328 13.19 17.56 7.02
N SER A 329 14.43 17.51 7.52
CA SER A 329 15.47 16.61 6.98
C SER A 329 15.12 15.14 7.23
N SER A 330 14.55 14.83 8.39
CA SER A 330 14.08 13.48 8.70
C SER A 330 12.82 13.09 7.90
N ILE A 331 12.00 14.05 7.46
CA ILE A 331 10.92 13.82 6.48
C ILE A 331 11.50 13.49 5.09
N MET A 332 12.55 14.18 4.65
CA MET A 332 13.26 13.81 3.41
C MET A 332 13.84 12.39 3.50
N MET A 333 14.40 12.02 4.66
CA MET A 333 14.86 10.66 4.94
C MET A 333 13.74 9.62 4.83
N LEU A 334 12.57 9.88 5.44
CA LEU A 334 11.43 8.96 5.36
C LEU A 334 10.95 8.76 3.92
N ARG A 335 10.90 9.82 3.11
CA ARG A 335 10.57 9.74 1.67
C ARG A 335 11.59 8.89 0.90
N HIS A 336 12.89 9.09 1.14
CA HIS A 336 13.95 8.28 0.55
C HIS A 336 13.87 6.79 0.93
N MET A 337 13.41 6.48 2.15
CA MET A 337 13.14 5.11 2.62
C MET A 337 11.80 4.52 2.16
N GLY A 338 10.98 5.28 1.40
CA GLY A 338 9.64 4.86 0.95
C GLY A 338 8.52 4.99 2.00
N LEU A 339 8.82 5.52 3.20
CA LEU A 339 7.87 5.76 4.31
C LEU A 339 7.07 7.06 4.09
N ASN A 340 6.41 7.15 2.94
CA ASN A 340 5.74 8.35 2.45
C ASN A 340 4.54 8.78 3.31
N THR A 341 3.82 7.82 3.91
CA THR A 341 2.65 8.08 4.76
C THR A 341 3.08 8.74 6.07
N GLU A 342 4.11 8.20 6.72
CA GLU A 342 4.71 8.73 7.94
C GLU A 342 5.32 10.11 7.69
N ALA A 343 6.04 10.27 6.57
CA ALA A 343 6.59 11.55 6.13
C ALA A 343 5.50 12.63 5.99
N ALA A 344 4.43 12.36 5.23
CA ALA A 344 3.35 13.30 5.01
C ALA A 344 2.58 13.65 6.29
N ASN A 345 2.38 12.67 7.18
CA ASN A 345 1.71 12.88 8.46
C ASN A 345 2.49 13.83 9.38
N ILE A 346 3.81 13.65 9.50
CA ILE A 346 4.67 14.52 10.31
C ILE A 346 4.79 15.90 9.67
N GLU A 347 5.00 15.97 8.34
CA GLU A 347 5.12 17.25 7.60
C GLU A 347 3.88 18.13 7.76
N GLN A 348 2.67 17.56 7.60
CA GLN A 348 1.42 18.29 7.83
C GLN A 348 1.28 18.77 9.28
N ALA A 349 1.78 17.99 10.26
CA ALA A 349 1.74 18.37 11.66
C ALA A 349 2.70 19.52 11.98
N ILE A 350 3.88 19.57 11.34
CA ILE A 350 4.82 20.71 11.42
C ILE A 350 4.14 21.97 10.91
N PHE A 351 3.68 21.97 9.66
CA PHE A 351 3.12 23.17 9.04
C PHE A 351 1.87 23.66 9.78
N LYS A 352 0.98 22.77 10.24
CA LYS A 352 -0.17 23.15 11.10
C LYS A 352 0.26 23.72 12.47
N THR A 353 1.40 23.30 13.02
CA THR A 353 1.92 23.84 14.29
C THR A 353 2.49 25.24 14.12
N ILE A 354 3.26 25.46 13.03
CA ILE A 354 3.82 26.77 12.70
C ILE A 354 2.70 27.74 12.31
N ALA A 355 1.78 27.34 11.43
CA ALA A 355 0.64 28.15 11.00
C ALA A 355 -0.29 28.58 12.14
N ALA A 356 -0.39 27.77 13.21
CA ALA A 356 -1.17 28.11 14.39
C ALA A 356 -0.51 29.18 15.28
N GLY A 357 0.77 29.53 15.07
CA GLY A 357 1.50 30.61 15.76
C GLY A 357 1.67 30.48 17.29
N LYS A 358 1.04 29.49 17.93
CA LYS A 358 1.01 29.37 19.40
C LYS A 358 2.27 28.72 19.99
N TYR A 359 2.85 27.76 19.27
CA TYR A 359 3.99 26.95 19.72
C TYR A 359 5.17 27.12 18.77
N ILE A 360 5.52 28.35 18.42
CA ILE A 360 6.68 28.68 17.58
C ILE A 360 7.84 29.25 18.40
N THR A 361 9.06 28.97 17.96
CA THR A 361 10.34 29.35 18.60
C THR A 361 10.72 30.81 18.30
N GLY A 362 11.74 31.32 19.00
CA GLY A 362 12.10 32.75 18.98
C GLY A 362 12.58 33.28 17.61
N ASP A 363 13.21 32.43 16.80
CA ASP A 363 13.60 32.71 15.41
C ASP A 363 12.40 32.99 14.49
N LEU A 364 11.23 32.41 14.81
CA LEU A 364 9.97 32.67 14.13
C LEU A 364 9.13 33.79 14.79
N GLY A 365 9.74 34.60 15.68
CA GLY A 365 9.06 35.64 16.44
C GLY A 365 8.25 35.14 17.64
N GLY A 366 8.41 33.87 18.00
CA GLY A 366 7.68 33.21 19.07
C GLY A 366 8.28 33.34 20.47
N LYS A 367 7.71 32.57 21.40
CA LYS A 367 8.16 32.46 22.80
C LYS A 367 8.24 31.02 23.31
N ALA A 368 7.93 30.04 22.47
CA ALA A 368 7.98 28.63 22.85
C ALA A 368 9.44 28.14 22.93
N LYS A 369 9.72 27.28 23.90
CA LYS A 369 10.99 26.53 23.94
C LYS A 369 10.96 25.34 22.99
N THR A 370 12.13 24.76 22.72
CA THR A 370 12.31 23.52 21.93
C THR A 370 11.38 22.40 22.43
N TYR A 371 11.30 22.21 23.75
CA TYR A 371 10.36 21.26 24.37
C TYR A 371 8.89 21.63 24.13
N ASP A 372 8.48 22.89 24.32
CA ASP A 372 7.08 23.33 24.14
C ASP A 372 6.59 23.12 22.70
N TRP A 373 7.46 23.36 21.72
CA TRP A 373 7.23 23.07 20.30
C TRP A 373 6.98 21.57 20.08
N THR A 374 7.88 20.73 20.60
CA THR A 374 7.84 19.26 20.53
C THR A 374 6.58 18.67 21.18
N GLN A 375 6.14 19.26 22.29
CA GLN A 375 4.95 18.87 23.04
C GLN A 375 3.63 19.37 22.43
N SER A 376 3.68 20.14 21.33
CA SER A 376 2.48 20.75 20.76
C SER A 376 1.40 19.70 20.44
N PRO A 377 0.11 19.98 20.74
CA PRO A 377 -0.95 19.00 20.56
C PRO A 377 -1.05 18.47 19.13
N THR A 378 -0.72 19.29 18.13
CA THR A 378 -0.76 18.91 16.71
C THR A 378 0.30 17.85 16.40
N LEU A 379 1.57 18.05 16.79
CA LEU A 379 2.65 17.08 16.57
C LEU A 379 2.41 15.76 17.32
N ARG A 380 1.87 15.83 18.54
CA ARG A 380 1.55 14.62 19.33
C ARG A 380 0.28 13.88 18.90
N ARG A 381 -0.71 14.55 18.29
CA ARG A 381 -1.99 13.94 17.89
C ARG A 381 -1.92 13.14 16.58
N THR A 382 -0.83 13.29 15.83
CA THR A 382 -0.48 12.49 14.63
C THR A 382 -0.63 10.98 14.88
N ALA A 383 -0.37 10.52 16.11
CA ALA A 383 -0.56 9.14 16.58
C ALA A 383 -1.98 8.57 16.40
N ARG A 384 -3.03 9.41 16.41
CA ARG A 384 -4.43 8.97 16.60
C ARG A 384 -5.21 8.77 15.30
N ILE A 385 -4.74 9.27 14.16
CA ILE A 385 -5.51 9.21 12.90
C ILE A 385 -5.38 7.83 12.23
N VAL A 386 -4.17 7.25 12.25
CA VAL A 386 -3.88 5.93 11.63
C VAL A 386 -4.65 4.79 12.30
N ALA A 387 -4.85 4.86 13.62
CA ALA A 387 -5.63 3.87 14.37
C ALA A 387 -7.15 3.98 14.15
N TRP A 388 -7.65 5.09 13.59
CA TRP A 388 -9.08 5.25 13.32
C TRP A 388 -9.44 4.80 11.90
N SER A 389 -8.63 5.16 10.90
CA SER A 389 -8.88 4.78 9.50
C SER A 389 -8.75 3.27 9.26
N THR A 390 -7.74 2.60 9.82
CA THR A 390 -7.57 1.15 9.65
C THR A 390 -8.66 0.34 10.33
N ASN A 391 -9.09 0.74 11.54
CA ASN A 391 -10.18 0.07 12.25
C ASN A 391 -11.55 0.31 11.59
N VAL A 392 -11.79 1.48 10.99
CA VAL A 392 -13.02 1.73 10.21
C VAL A 392 -13.02 0.93 8.91
N VAL A 393 -11.91 0.85 8.18
CA VAL A 393 -11.81 0.05 6.95
C VAL A 393 -11.88 -1.45 7.28
N ALA A 394 -11.17 -1.93 8.30
CA ALA A 394 -11.26 -3.33 8.75
C ALA A 394 -12.66 -3.67 9.26
N GLY A 395 -13.33 -2.75 9.96
CA GLY A 395 -14.72 -2.88 10.38
C GLY A 395 -15.69 -2.96 9.20
N LEU A 396 -15.54 -2.09 8.19
CA LEU A 396 -16.33 -2.14 6.96
C LEU A 396 -16.09 -3.42 6.17
N CYS A 397 -14.83 -3.83 5.98
CA CYS A 397 -14.48 -5.09 5.32
C CYS A 397 -14.99 -6.32 6.10
N ALA A 398 -14.99 -6.28 7.44
CA ALA A 398 -15.56 -7.33 8.26
C ALA A 398 -17.09 -7.38 8.14
N ILE A 399 -17.77 -6.23 8.09
CA ILE A 399 -19.23 -6.13 7.90
C ILE A 399 -19.62 -6.67 6.51
N THR A 400 -18.91 -6.31 5.44
CA THR A 400 -19.15 -6.88 4.10
C THR A 400 -18.83 -8.36 4.06
N PHE A 401 -17.74 -8.81 4.68
CA PHE A 401 -17.39 -10.24 4.74
C PHE A 401 -18.45 -11.06 5.49
N ILE A 402 -18.97 -10.56 6.62
CA ILE A 402 -20.03 -11.21 7.40
C ILE A 402 -21.33 -11.29 6.60
N ARG A 403 -21.72 -10.19 5.94
CA ARG A 403 -22.88 -10.12 5.04
C ARG A 403 -22.79 -11.14 3.90
N ASP A 404 -21.62 -11.23 3.26
CA ASP A 404 -21.49 -11.95 1.99
C ASP A 404 -21.07 -13.43 2.19
N ASN A 405 -20.60 -13.84 3.39
CA ASN A 405 -20.04 -15.19 3.61
C ASN A 405 -20.52 -15.94 4.87
N LEU A 406 -21.23 -15.32 5.82
CA LEU A 406 -21.61 -15.97 7.09
C LEU A 406 -23.12 -16.12 7.32
N VAL A 407 -23.93 -15.10 7.04
CA VAL A 407 -25.37 -15.09 7.38
C VAL A 407 -26.18 -14.30 6.34
N ARG A 408 -27.26 -14.91 5.81
CA ARG A 408 -28.40 -14.17 5.23
C ARG A 408 -29.52 -14.05 6.27
N ILE A 409 -30.28 -12.97 6.22
CA ILE A 409 -31.52 -12.84 7.01
C ILE A 409 -32.68 -12.67 6.03
N ASP A 410 -33.62 -13.61 6.03
CA ASP A 410 -34.86 -13.55 5.24
C ASP A 410 -36.06 -13.28 6.13
N VAL A 411 -37.10 -12.66 5.56
CA VAL A 411 -38.39 -12.45 6.21
C VAL A 411 -39.37 -13.52 5.73
N ILE A 412 -39.94 -14.27 6.67
CA ILE A 412 -40.89 -15.33 6.37
C ILE A 412 -42.31 -14.84 6.63
N ARG A 413 -43.17 -15.07 5.65
CA ARG A 413 -44.61 -14.77 5.68
C ARG A 413 -45.41 -16.06 5.48
N GLY A 414 -46.56 -16.14 6.15
CA GLY A 414 -47.54 -17.21 5.95
C GLY A 414 -47.43 -18.40 6.91
N SER A 415 -48.52 -19.15 7.00
CA SER A 415 -48.76 -20.15 8.06
C SER A 415 -48.09 -21.52 7.84
N SER A 416 -47.32 -21.71 6.75
CA SER A 416 -46.77 -23.01 6.32
C SER A 416 -45.76 -23.65 7.28
N MET A 417 -45.05 -22.84 8.07
CA MET A 417 -44.04 -23.30 9.03
C MET A 417 -44.47 -23.16 10.50
N SER A 418 -45.73 -22.79 10.76
CA SER A 418 -46.29 -22.75 12.11
C SER A 418 -46.39 -24.18 12.70
N PRO A 419 -46.06 -24.39 14.00
CA PRO A 419 -45.74 -23.38 15.02
C PRO A 419 -44.28 -22.90 15.02
N THR A 420 -43.34 -23.63 14.41
CA THR A 420 -41.90 -23.33 14.51
C THR A 420 -41.54 -21.93 14.04
N LEU A 421 -42.08 -21.51 12.89
CA LEU A 421 -41.92 -20.16 12.36
C LEU A 421 -43.29 -19.53 12.21
N SER A 422 -43.38 -18.24 12.56
CA SER A 422 -44.56 -17.41 12.41
C SER A 422 -45.82 -18.01 13.09
N PRO A 423 -45.74 -18.46 14.37
CA PRO A 423 -46.79 -19.22 15.04
C PRO A 423 -48.13 -18.49 15.05
N THR A 424 -48.13 -17.20 15.39
CA THR A 424 -49.31 -16.32 15.52
C THR A 424 -49.63 -15.53 14.24
N VAL A 425 -48.97 -15.81 13.11
CA VAL A 425 -49.14 -15.00 11.87
C VAL A 425 -50.59 -15.00 11.37
N HIS A 426 -51.30 -16.10 11.60
CA HIS A 426 -52.72 -16.28 11.27
C HIS A 426 -53.68 -15.48 12.18
N GLU A 427 -53.20 -14.96 13.32
CA GLU A 427 -53.98 -14.16 14.28
C GLU A 427 -53.55 -12.69 14.29
N THR A 428 -52.29 -12.40 13.91
CA THR A 428 -51.63 -11.11 14.17
C THR A 428 -50.85 -10.52 12.99
N GLY A 429 -50.64 -11.27 11.90
CA GLY A 429 -49.85 -10.82 10.74
C GLY A 429 -48.35 -10.61 11.00
N VAL A 430 -47.84 -11.03 12.17
CA VAL A 430 -46.44 -10.81 12.58
C VAL A 430 -45.47 -11.65 11.75
N GLU A 431 -44.44 -10.98 11.22
CA GLU A 431 -43.38 -11.57 10.40
C GLU A 431 -42.21 -12.09 11.26
N ASP A 432 -41.60 -13.21 10.86
CA ASP A 432 -40.37 -13.72 11.47
C ASP A 432 -39.15 -13.41 10.60
N TRP A 433 -38.11 -12.83 11.20
CA TRP A 433 -36.79 -12.72 10.59
C TRP A 433 -35.99 -13.99 10.92
N VAL A 434 -35.50 -14.68 9.90
CA VAL A 434 -34.79 -15.95 10.08
C VAL A 434 -33.37 -15.84 9.56
N VAL A 435 -32.43 -16.17 10.45
CA VAL A 435 -30.99 -16.23 10.19
C VAL A 435 -30.69 -17.55 9.50
N ILE A 436 -30.19 -17.44 8.28
CA ILE A 436 -29.87 -18.55 7.40
C ILE A 436 -28.35 -18.65 7.25
N ALA A 437 -27.81 -19.80 7.58
CA ALA A 437 -26.41 -20.15 7.35
C ALA A 437 -26.29 -20.98 6.07
N PRO A 438 -25.32 -20.71 5.18
CA PRO A 438 -25.13 -21.49 3.96
C PRO A 438 -24.77 -22.95 4.29
N VAL A 439 -25.40 -23.91 3.60
CA VAL A 439 -25.08 -25.34 3.79
C VAL A 439 -23.85 -25.69 2.97
N ARG A 440 -22.81 -26.19 3.64
CA ARG A 440 -21.64 -26.77 2.97
C ARG A 440 -21.74 -28.30 3.04
N GLU A 441 -21.99 -28.94 1.90
CA GLU A 441 -21.84 -30.39 1.76
C GLU A 441 -20.37 -30.73 1.46
N ARG A 442 -19.80 -31.73 2.13
CA ARG A 442 -18.56 -32.37 1.67
C ARG A 442 -18.89 -33.39 0.58
N PRO A 443 -18.07 -33.52 -0.48
CA PRO A 443 -18.18 -34.66 -1.38
C PRO A 443 -17.95 -35.96 -0.61
N PRO A 444 -18.69 -37.05 -0.91
CA PRO A 444 -18.50 -38.33 -0.27
C PRO A 444 -17.10 -38.88 -0.53
N LYS A 445 -16.49 -39.53 0.47
CA LYS A 445 -15.31 -40.36 0.23
C LYS A 445 -15.72 -41.65 -0.46
N ILE A 446 -15.14 -41.89 -1.63
CA ILE A 446 -15.38 -43.10 -2.43
C ILE A 446 -14.18 -44.03 -2.25
N GLN A 447 -14.43 -45.26 -1.82
CA GLN A 447 -13.45 -46.35 -1.81
C GLN A 447 -13.82 -47.37 -2.89
N TYR A 448 -12.82 -47.96 -3.54
CA TYR A 448 -13.02 -48.96 -4.60
C TYR A 448 -12.63 -50.34 -4.08
N GLN A 449 -13.57 -51.29 -4.12
CA GLN A 449 -13.36 -52.69 -3.73
C GLN A 449 -14.06 -53.59 -4.76
N ASP A 450 -13.38 -54.64 -5.25
CA ASP A 450 -13.93 -55.64 -6.18
C ASP A 450 -14.69 -55.06 -7.40
N GLY A 451 -14.16 -53.99 -8.00
CA GLY A 451 -14.76 -53.32 -9.17
C GLY A 451 -16.05 -52.54 -8.88
N ARG A 452 -16.36 -52.32 -7.60
CA ARG A 452 -17.49 -51.55 -7.08
C ARG A 452 -16.98 -50.36 -6.27
N ALA A 453 -17.68 -49.25 -6.40
CA ALA A 453 -17.40 -48.04 -5.64
C ALA A 453 -18.35 -47.99 -4.43
N PHE A 454 -17.79 -47.85 -3.24
CA PHE A 454 -18.50 -47.77 -1.97
C PHE A 454 -18.28 -46.38 -1.36
N VAL A 455 -19.35 -45.76 -0.87
CA VAL A 455 -19.22 -44.52 -0.10
C VAL A 455 -18.91 -44.87 1.35
N GLU A 456 -17.81 -44.34 1.87
CA GLU A 456 -17.43 -44.45 3.28
C GLU A 456 -18.38 -43.58 4.12
N GLU A 457 -19.10 -44.18 5.08
CA GLU A 457 -19.92 -43.47 6.08
C GLU A 457 -19.00 -42.62 6.98
N GLN A 458 -18.65 -41.40 6.54
CA GLN A 458 -18.09 -40.39 7.44
C GLN A 458 -19.21 -39.84 8.32
N GLU A 459 -19.00 -39.81 9.64
CA GLU A 459 -19.83 -38.98 10.52
C GLU A 459 -19.75 -37.52 10.05
N GLN A 460 -20.89 -36.97 9.60
CA GLN A 460 -21.00 -35.55 9.30
C GLN A 460 -20.76 -34.75 10.57
N LYS A 461 -19.65 -34.00 10.62
CA LYS A 461 -19.34 -33.11 11.74
C LYS A 461 -20.48 -32.12 11.98
N ASP A 462 -20.64 -31.69 13.24
CA ASP A 462 -21.63 -30.69 13.59
C ASP A 462 -21.45 -29.39 12.78
N GLY A 463 -22.48 -29.09 11.99
CA GLY A 463 -22.51 -27.97 11.05
C GLY A 463 -22.40 -28.33 9.57
N GLU A 464 -22.06 -29.58 9.22
CA GLU A 464 -21.86 -30.01 7.82
C GLU A 464 -23.07 -30.79 7.27
N GLY A 465 -23.48 -30.46 6.04
CA GLY A 465 -24.58 -31.11 5.32
C GLY A 465 -25.99 -30.81 5.83
N VAL A 466 -26.99 -31.37 5.14
CA VAL A 466 -28.41 -31.30 5.50
C VAL A 466 -28.83 -32.51 6.32
N ARG A 467 -29.47 -32.28 7.47
CA ARG A 467 -29.91 -33.32 8.41
C ARG A 467 -31.43 -33.39 8.51
N ARG A 468 -31.95 -34.53 8.96
CA ARG A 468 -33.38 -34.66 9.30
C ARG A 468 -33.68 -33.79 10.52
N GLY A 469 -34.71 -32.96 10.41
CA GLY A 469 -35.08 -31.97 11.43
C GLY A 469 -34.64 -30.55 11.07
N ASP A 470 -33.63 -30.37 10.22
CA ASP A 470 -33.19 -29.06 9.75
C ASP A 470 -34.32 -28.35 9.00
N VAL A 471 -34.45 -27.05 9.21
CA VAL A 471 -35.29 -26.18 8.38
C VAL A 471 -34.40 -25.54 7.33
N VAL A 472 -34.74 -25.72 6.05
CA VAL A 472 -33.90 -25.35 4.89
C VAL A 472 -34.64 -24.43 3.93
N THR A 473 -33.91 -23.46 3.36
CA THR A 473 -34.34 -22.65 2.22
C THR A 473 -33.86 -23.28 0.92
N PHE A 474 -34.74 -23.33 -0.08
CA PHE A 474 -34.46 -23.93 -1.38
C PHE A 474 -35.29 -23.30 -2.49
N TRP A 475 -34.78 -23.33 -3.72
CA TRP A 475 -35.52 -22.90 -4.91
C TRP A 475 -36.61 -23.93 -5.27
N LYS A 476 -37.85 -23.47 -5.51
CA LYS A 476 -38.97 -24.36 -5.82
C LYS A 476 -38.75 -25.07 -7.15
N PRO A 477 -38.78 -26.42 -7.24
CA PRO A 477 -38.53 -27.14 -8.49
C PRO A 477 -39.45 -26.81 -9.67
N HIS A 478 -40.68 -26.35 -9.36
CA HIS A 478 -41.74 -26.00 -10.31
C HIS A 478 -41.82 -24.50 -10.60
N ARG A 479 -41.13 -23.67 -9.82
CA ARG A 479 -41.07 -22.20 -9.93
C ARG A 479 -39.68 -21.71 -9.51
N PRO A 480 -38.65 -21.87 -10.36
CA PRO A 480 -37.25 -21.65 -9.99
C PRO A 480 -36.91 -20.22 -9.54
N GLU A 481 -37.79 -19.26 -9.78
CA GLU A 481 -37.74 -17.87 -9.32
C GLU A 481 -38.23 -17.66 -7.87
N GLU A 482 -38.87 -18.65 -7.25
CA GLU A 482 -39.40 -18.58 -5.89
C GLU A 482 -38.58 -19.44 -4.90
N ILE A 483 -38.13 -18.83 -3.80
CA ILE A 483 -37.53 -19.54 -2.66
C ILE A 483 -38.64 -20.03 -1.72
N SER A 484 -38.53 -21.26 -1.23
CA SER A 484 -39.38 -21.86 -0.21
C SER A 484 -38.55 -22.26 1.00
N ILE A 485 -39.15 -22.19 2.19
CA ILE A 485 -38.57 -22.70 3.43
C ILE A 485 -39.44 -23.84 4.00
N LYS A 486 -38.82 -24.99 4.28
CA LYS A 486 -39.47 -26.23 4.77
C LYS A 486 -38.55 -27.02 5.68
N ARG A 487 -39.09 -27.96 6.47
CA ARG A 487 -38.31 -28.87 7.31
C ARG A 487 -37.96 -30.15 6.56
N VAL A 488 -36.74 -30.64 6.73
CA VAL A 488 -36.26 -31.92 6.18
C VAL A 488 -36.80 -33.07 7.02
N VAL A 489 -37.59 -33.93 6.38
CA VAL A 489 -38.28 -35.07 7.01
C VAL A 489 -37.70 -36.42 6.57
N GLY A 490 -37.07 -36.51 5.39
CA GLY A 490 -36.37 -37.69 4.90
C GLY A 490 -35.07 -37.37 4.16
N LEU A 491 -34.09 -38.27 4.24
CA LEU A 491 -32.74 -38.20 3.67
C LEU A 491 -32.55 -39.31 2.61
N PRO A 492 -31.49 -39.28 1.78
CA PRO A 492 -31.21 -40.31 0.77
C PRO A 492 -31.34 -41.75 1.29
N GLY A 493 -32.11 -42.58 0.60
CA GLY A 493 -32.39 -43.97 0.97
C GLY A 493 -33.50 -44.17 2.00
N ASP A 494 -34.01 -43.12 2.65
CA ASP A 494 -35.19 -43.23 3.50
C ASP A 494 -36.43 -43.62 2.68
N VAL A 495 -37.31 -44.43 3.27
CA VAL A 495 -38.61 -44.78 2.69
C VAL A 495 -39.70 -43.92 3.34
N VAL A 496 -40.24 -42.97 2.58
CA VAL A 496 -41.34 -42.10 2.99
C VAL A 496 -42.66 -42.69 2.50
N TYR A 497 -43.63 -42.75 3.39
CA TYR A 497 -45.03 -43.04 3.10
C TYR A 497 -45.77 -41.70 3.19
N PRO A 498 -45.98 -41.00 2.05
CA PRO A 498 -46.63 -39.70 2.05
C PRO A 498 -48.05 -39.82 2.61
N LYS A 499 -48.49 -38.84 3.40
CA LYS A 499 -49.85 -38.83 3.96
C LYS A 499 -50.90 -38.31 2.96
N ARG A 500 -50.47 -37.52 1.98
CA ARG A 500 -51.26 -36.99 0.86
C ARG A 500 -50.31 -36.67 -0.29
N GLY A 501 -50.78 -36.78 -1.53
CA GLY A 501 -50.05 -36.39 -2.73
C GLY A 501 -48.77 -37.19 -3.01
N TYR A 502 -48.22 -36.97 -4.21
CA TYR A 502 -47.08 -37.69 -4.80
C TYR A 502 -47.21 -39.23 -4.77
N ALA A 503 -47.89 -39.78 -5.77
CA ALA A 503 -47.80 -41.20 -6.11
C ALA A 503 -46.75 -41.40 -7.23
N LEU A 504 -46.02 -42.51 -7.17
CA LEU A 504 -45.03 -42.90 -8.20
C LEU A 504 -45.66 -43.53 -9.46
N ASP A 505 -46.97 -43.73 -9.48
CA ASP A 505 -47.71 -44.34 -10.57
C ASP A 505 -48.36 -43.27 -11.46
N SER A 506 -48.10 -43.36 -12.77
CA SER A 506 -48.48 -42.36 -13.76
C SER A 506 -49.99 -42.25 -14.01
N GLU A 507 -50.79 -43.25 -13.63
CA GLU A 507 -52.24 -43.23 -13.88
C GLU A 507 -53.08 -42.56 -12.76
N THR A 508 -52.51 -42.28 -11.58
CA THR A 508 -53.30 -41.92 -10.38
C THR A 508 -53.18 -40.47 -9.87
N VAL A 509 -52.48 -39.56 -10.57
CA VAL A 509 -52.19 -38.21 -10.04
C VAL A 509 -52.89 -37.06 -10.79
N ARG A 510 -53.97 -36.56 -10.18
CA ARG A 510 -54.42 -35.15 -10.20
C ARG A 510 -54.92 -34.79 -8.77
N LEU A 511 -55.35 -33.54 -8.55
CA LEU A 511 -56.30 -32.99 -7.54
C LEU A 511 -55.78 -31.84 -6.58
N ARG A 512 -56.62 -30.79 -6.33
CA ARG A 512 -56.33 -29.34 -5.97
C ARG A 512 -56.79 -29.04 -4.53
N ARG A 513 -56.30 -27.94 -3.94
CA ARG A 513 -56.92 -27.30 -2.75
C ARG A 513 -58.12 -26.42 -3.11
N ALA A 514 -59.04 -26.30 -2.16
CA ALA A 514 -59.99 -25.20 -2.05
C ALA A 514 -59.75 -24.48 -0.70
N HIS A 515 -59.59 -23.14 -0.77
CA HIS A 515 -59.79 -22.03 0.20
C HIS A 515 -59.87 -22.30 1.73
N THR A 516 -59.47 -21.45 2.69
CA THR A 516 -59.07 -20.01 2.81
C THR A 516 -57.95 -19.86 3.90
N LEU A 517 -57.34 -18.70 4.23
CA LEU A 517 -57.89 -17.65 5.13
C LEU A 517 -57.04 -16.34 5.21
N ASP A 518 -56.27 -16.01 4.18
CA ASP A 518 -55.17 -15.02 4.30
C ASP A 518 -55.31 -13.78 3.39
N GLY A 519 -56.32 -13.71 2.52
CA GLY A 519 -56.55 -12.58 1.59
C GLY A 519 -55.53 -12.42 0.45
N LEU A 520 -54.49 -13.26 0.41
CA LEU A 520 -53.51 -13.34 -0.68
C LEU A 520 -53.96 -14.35 -1.75
N PRO A 521 -53.63 -14.12 -3.04
CA PRO A 521 -53.89 -15.09 -4.09
C PRO A 521 -52.87 -16.24 -4.06
N GLU A 522 -53.10 -17.26 -3.22
CA GLU A 522 -52.42 -18.56 -3.33
C GLU A 522 -53.08 -19.44 -4.41
N ALA A 523 -53.07 -18.95 -5.67
CA ALA A 523 -53.53 -19.70 -6.82
C ALA A 523 -52.38 -19.90 -7.80
N ASP A 524 -51.96 -21.16 -7.95
CA ASP A 524 -51.25 -21.61 -9.16
C ASP A 524 -52.30 -22.17 -10.12
N GLU A 525 -52.49 -21.55 -11.29
CA GLU A 525 -53.49 -22.01 -12.25
C GLU A 525 -53.14 -23.41 -12.80
N ASP A 526 -51.84 -23.76 -12.82
CA ASP A 526 -51.31 -25.03 -13.31
C ASP A 526 -51.43 -26.21 -12.31
N ALA A 527 -51.85 -25.96 -11.05
CA ALA A 527 -52.19 -27.04 -10.12
C ALA A 527 -53.49 -27.75 -10.57
N VAL A 528 -53.58 -29.08 -10.59
CA VAL A 528 -54.71 -29.82 -11.22
C VAL A 528 -55.67 -30.44 -10.17
N GLY A 529 -57.02 -30.50 -10.38
CA GLY A 529 -58.05 -30.36 -9.32
C GLY A 529 -59.21 -31.38 -9.03
N GLY A 530 -59.56 -31.65 -7.74
CA GLY A 530 -60.64 -32.56 -7.22
C GLY A 530 -60.52 -33.05 -5.73
N SER A 531 -61.03 -34.25 -5.32
CA SER A 531 -61.32 -34.71 -3.91
C SER A 531 -60.60 -35.98 -3.36
N LEU A 532 -60.62 -36.16 -2.02
CA LEU A 532 -60.02 -37.26 -1.24
C LEU A 532 -61.01 -38.43 -0.96
N GLU A 533 -60.80 -39.59 -1.60
CA GLU A 533 -61.22 -40.90 -1.06
C GLU A 533 -60.30 -42.01 -1.60
N GLU A 534 -59.75 -42.82 -0.68
CA GLU A 534 -58.97 -44.06 -0.88
C GLU A 534 -57.99 -44.20 -2.08
N LEU A 535 -57.04 -43.25 -2.23
CA LEU A 535 -55.79 -43.52 -2.94
C LEU A 535 -54.81 -44.30 -2.05
N ALA A 536 -54.41 -45.50 -2.48
CA ALA A 536 -53.33 -46.27 -1.86
C ALA A 536 -51.95 -45.64 -2.16
N LEU A 537 -51.60 -44.59 -1.41
CA LEU A 537 -50.36 -43.83 -1.59
C LEU A 537 -49.13 -44.73 -1.56
N GLY A 538 -48.43 -44.80 -2.68
CA GLY A 538 -47.22 -45.62 -2.85
C GLY A 538 -46.08 -45.17 -1.94
N ARG A 539 -45.23 -46.12 -1.53
CA ARG A 539 -43.99 -45.80 -0.80
C ARG A 539 -43.01 -45.06 -1.72
N VAL A 540 -42.41 -43.99 -1.26
CA VAL A 540 -41.37 -43.23 -1.96
C VAL A 540 -40.02 -43.58 -1.34
N VAL A 541 -39.06 -44.02 -2.15
CA VAL A 541 -37.66 -44.10 -1.73
C VAL A 541 -37.02 -42.76 -2.09
N VAL A 542 -36.44 -42.05 -1.12
CA VAL A 542 -35.75 -40.77 -1.38
C VAL A 542 -34.48 -41.06 -2.19
N PRO A 543 -34.33 -40.53 -3.42
CA PRO A 543 -33.17 -40.84 -4.26
C PRO A 543 -31.85 -40.36 -3.66
N PHE A 544 -30.74 -40.90 -4.17
CA PHE A 544 -29.42 -40.34 -3.86
C PHE A 544 -29.34 -38.87 -4.32
N GLY A 545 -28.63 -38.04 -3.55
CA GLY A 545 -28.55 -36.59 -3.79
C GLY A 545 -29.85 -35.81 -3.53
N HIS A 546 -30.92 -36.44 -3.03
CA HIS A 546 -32.22 -35.79 -2.80
C HIS A 546 -32.62 -35.80 -1.32
N VAL A 547 -33.57 -34.95 -0.93
CA VAL A 547 -34.21 -34.95 0.40
C VAL A 547 -35.73 -34.79 0.26
N TRP A 548 -36.45 -35.25 1.29
CA TRP A 548 -37.91 -35.05 1.40
C TRP A 548 -38.17 -33.94 2.42
N VAL A 549 -38.83 -32.86 2.00
CA VAL A 549 -39.13 -31.69 2.84
C VAL A 549 -40.63 -31.50 3.04
N GLU A 550 -41.06 -31.16 4.26
CA GLU A 550 -42.44 -30.84 4.59
C GLU A 550 -42.52 -29.56 5.43
N GLY A 551 -43.60 -28.81 5.30
CA GLY A 551 -43.87 -27.70 6.22
C GLY A 551 -44.46 -28.21 7.53
N ASP A 552 -44.15 -27.52 8.62
CA ASP A 552 -44.57 -27.95 9.95
C ASP A 552 -46.09 -27.86 10.13
N ASN A 553 -46.74 -26.89 9.47
CA ASN A 553 -48.19 -26.87 9.30
C ASN A 553 -48.60 -27.82 8.17
N TRP A 554 -48.81 -29.08 8.52
CA TRP A 554 -49.11 -30.13 7.54
C TRP A 554 -50.39 -29.88 6.72
N ARG A 555 -51.35 -29.08 7.22
CA ARG A 555 -52.56 -28.75 6.47
C ARG A 555 -52.25 -27.71 5.40
N ASN A 556 -51.63 -26.59 5.79
CA ASN A 556 -51.38 -25.45 4.92
C ASN A 556 -49.91 -25.26 4.51
N SER A 557 -49.32 -26.26 3.87
CA SER A 557 -47.95 -26.20 3.33
C SER A 557 -47.87 -26.89 1.98
N PHE A 558 -47.26 -26.24 0.99
CA PHE A 558 -46.94 -26.79 -0.33
C PHE A 558 -45.47 -27.25 -0.33
N ASP A 559 -45.23 -28.57 -0.45
CA ASP A 559 -43.93 -29.18 -0.18
C ASP A 559 -43.72 -30.53 -0.90
N SER A 560 -42.81 -31.42 -0.45
CA SER A 560 -42.52 -32.69 -1.14
C SER A 560 -43.73 -33.62 -1.23
N ARG A 561 -44.77 -33.41 -0.42
CA ARG A 561 -46.06 -34.12 -0.59
C ARG A 561 -46.80 -33.70 -1.87
N ASP A 562 -46.52 -32.52 -2.38
CA ASP A 562 -47.13 -31.98 -3.59
C ASP A 562 -46.20 -32.17 -4.82
N PHE A 563 -44.87 -31.97 -4.68
CA PHE A 563 -43.90 -32.04 -5.79
C PHE A 563 -42.80 -33.13 -5.71
N GLY A 564 -42.79 -33.98 -4.67
CA GLY A 564 -41.83 -35.08 -4.51
C GLY A 564 -40.49 -34.71 -3.86
N PRO A 565 -39.50 -35.63 -3.87
CA PRO A 565 -38.16 -35.38 -3.33
C PRO A 565 -37.44 -34.28 -4.11
N ILE A 566 -36.73 -33.39 -3.43
CA ILE A 566 -35.96 -32.30 -4.05
C ILE A 566 -34.47 -32.60 -4.07
N ALA A 567 -33.77 -32.17 -5.12
CA ALA A 567 -32.33 -32.28 -5.19
C ALA A 567 -31.68 -31.39 -4.12
N LYS A 568 -30.67 -31.92 -3.42
CA LYS A 568 -29.91 -31.19 -2.39
C LYS A 568 -29.24 -29.92 -2.94
N GLY A 569 -28.86 -29.92 -4.22
CA GLY A 569 -28.29 -28.75 -4.90
C GLY A 569 -29.26 -27.56 -5.06
N LEU A 570 -30.56 -27.74 -4.81
CA LEU A 570 -31.51 -26.62 -4.74
C LEU A 570 -31.53 -25.94 -3.36
N ILE A 571 -30.92 -26.55 -2.34
CA ILE A 571 -30.85 -26.01 -0.97
C ILE A 571 -29.75 -24.98 -0.89
N GLU A 572 -30.13 -23.78 -0.49
CA GLU A 572 -29.25 -22.62 -0.41
C GLU A 572 -28.68 -22.44 1.01
N GLY A 573 -29.50 -22.69 2.03
CA GLY A 573 -29.11 -22.51 3.42
C GLY A 573 -30.05 -23.20 4.40
N ARG A 574 -29.61 -23.25 5.67
CA ARG A 574 -30.39 -23.76 6.79
C ARG A 574 -30.70 -22.63 7.77
N ALA A 575 -31.92 -22.58 8.27
CA ALA A 575 -32.31 -21.68 9.35
C ALA A 575 -31.62 -22.14 10.65
N VAL A 576 -30.91 -21.22 11.31
CA VAL A 576 -30.18 -21.48 12.57
C VAL A 576 -30.70 -20.69 13.77
N LYS A 577 -31.31 -19.53 13.55
CA LYS A 577 -31.95 -18.72 14.59
C LYS A 577 -33.16 -17.97 14.05
N ILE A 578 -34.13 -17.73 14.93
CA ILE A 578 -35.29 -16.86 14.71
C ILE A 578 -35.07 -15.57 15.49
N TRP A 579 -35.37 -14.42 14.87
CA TRP A 579 -35.20 -13.10 15.44
C TRP A 579 -36.52 -12.32 15.41
N ARG A 580 -37.00 -11.89 16.58
CA ARG A 580 -38.27 -11.14 16.76
C ARG A 580 -38.04 -9.80 17.46
N GLY A 581 -37.22 -8.97 16.83
CA GLY A 581 -36.83 -7.66 17.36
C GLY A 581 -35.65 -7.72 18.33
N TRP A 582 -35.24 -6.55 18.85
CA TRP A 582 -33.89 -6.30 19.36
C TRP A 582 -33.34 -7.27 20.43
N PHE A 583 -34.18 -7.98 21.18
CA PHE A 583 -33.75 -8.90 22.25
C PHE A 583 -34.42 -10.30 22.25
N ASP A 584 -35.35 -10.61 21.34
CA ASP A 584 -35.97 -11.95 21.25
C ASP A 584 -35.28 -12.79 20.16
N TRP A 585 -34.44 -13.72 20.62
CA TRP A 585 -33.68 -14.67 19.81
C TRP A 585 -34.04 -16.09 20.21
N ARG A 586 -34.50 -16.91 19.26
CA ARG A 586 -34.94 -18.30 19.52
C ARG A 586 -34.23 -19.30 18.63
N ASP A 587 -34.08 -20.52 19.12
CA ASP A 587 -33.57 -21.66 18.35
C ASP A 587 -34.66 -22.24 17.44
N VAL A 588 -34.24 -22.87 16.34
CA VAL A 588 -35.15 -23.44 15.33
C VAL A 588 -35.53 -24.87 15.76
N GLU A 589 -36.32 -24.97 16.82
CA GLU A 589 -36.67 -26.24 17.45
C GLU A 589 -37.75 -27.05 16.68
N ASP A 590 -37.84 -28.35 16.99
CA ASP A 590 -38.85 -29.28 16.48
C ASP A 590 -39.99 -29.43 17.51
N GLU A 591 -40.79 -28.37 17.68
CA GLU A 591 -41.92 -28.31 18.63
C GLU A 591 -43.17 -29.10 18.14
N ARG A 592 -42.98 -30.16 17.36
CA ARG A 592 -44.07 -30.70 16.54
C ARG A 592 -44.90 -31.75 17.27
N GLU A 593 -46.21 -31.52 17.41
CA GLU A 593 -47.15 -32.59 17.79
C GLU A 593 -47.15 -33.72 16.74
N LYS A 594 -47.04 -34.97 17.21
CA LYS A 594 -46.79 -36.16 16.37
C LYS A 594 -48.02 -36.67 15.57
N ARG A 595 -49.14 -35.94 15.55
CA ARG A 595 -50.40 -36.42 14.96
C ARG A 595 -50.54 -36.07 13.48
N GLY A 596 -50.20 -37.05 12.62
CA GLY A 596 -50.61 -37.07 11.22
C GLY A 596 -49.68 -36.33 10.25
N ARG A 597 -48.40 -36.72 10.20
CA ARG A 597 -47.48 -36.46 9.08
C ARG A 597 -47.20 -37.73 8.27
N SER A 598 -46.47 -37.59 7.17
CA SER A 598 -45.93 -38.72 6.41
C SER A 598 -45.04 -39.60 7.29
N ARG A 599 -45.18 -40.92 7.20
CA ARG A 599 -44.39 -41.86 7.99
C ARG A 599 -43.07 -42.11 7.26
N VAL A 600 -41.94 -42.10 7.97
CA VAL A 600 -40.65 -42.39 7.35
C VAL A 600 -39.98 -43.57 8.04
N MET A 601 -39.59 -44.57 7.27
CA MET A 601 -38.70 -45.65 7.71
C MET A 601 -37.27 -45.28 7.30
N LYS A 602 -36.32 -45.40 8.23
CA LYS A 602 -34.92 -45.13 7.92
C LYS A 602 -34.36 -46.21 7.00
N GLY A 603 -33.68 -45.79 5.94
CA GLY A 603 -32.98 -46.70 5.02
C GLY A 603 -31.55 -46.26 4.77
N ARG A 604 -30.81 -47.04 3.97
CA ARG A 604 -29.47 -46.67 3.49
C ARG A 604 -29.57 -46.34 2.01
N GLY A 605 -29.05 -45.16 1.64
CA GLY A 605 -28.99 -44.75 0.24
C GLY A 605 -27.83 -45.44 -0.47
N GLU A 606 -28.13 -46.38 -1.36
CA GLU A 606 -27.14 -46.87 -2.32
C GLU A 606 -26.93 -45.81 -3.41
N VAL A 607 -25.67 -45.54 -3.75
CA VAL A 607 -25.33 -44.64 -4.86
C VAL A 607 -25.33 -45.47 -6.14
N PRO A 608 -26.18 -45.18 -7.14
CA PRO A 608 -26.15 -45.91 -8.40
C PRO A 608 -24.80 -45.67 -9.09
N LYS A 609 -24.18 -46.74 -9.60
CA LYS A 609 -22.81 -46.72 -10.16
C LYS A 609 -22.59 -45.62 -11.20
N VAL A 610 -23.64 -45.29 -11.97
CA VAL A 610 -23.66 -44.24 -13.01
C VAL A 610 -23.44 -42.81 -12.49
N PHE A 611 -23.55 -42.57 -11.17
CA PHE A 611 -23.23 -41.27 -10.53
C PHE A 611 -21.85 -41.24 -9.87
N LEU A 612 -21.06 -42.31 -10.01
CA LEU A 612 -19.69 -42.45 -9.49
C LEU A 612 -18.65 -42.56 -10.61
N GLU A 613 -19.11 -42.72 -11.86
CA GLU A 613 -18.35 -42.66 -13.11
C GLU A 613 -18.42 -41.24 -13.71
#